data_AF-A0A816VV35-F1
#
_entry.id   AF-A0A816VV35-F1
#
_cell.length_a   1.000
_cell.length_b   1.000
_cell.length_c   1.000
_cell.angle_alpha   90.00
_cell.angle_beta   90.00
_cell.angle_gamma   90.00
#
_symmetry.space_group_name_H-M   'P 1'
#
loop_
_entity.id
_entity.type
_entity.pdbx_description
1 polymer ?
#
loop_
_entity_poly.entity_id
_entity_poly.type
_entity_poly.pdbx_seq_one_letter_code
_entity_poly.pdbx_strand_id
1 'polypeptide(L)'
;MDSPTSPTQNSSSVHADSIISSLLSFPDSSPLSIASSFRRELEQALASASDDASVQERLVDRTLQLVSLLLESTKRSFRKRATAHNSSAWFLPPELTVKVFSMVDTKSLMRAAACCTMFNTCAMDRFAYAHVDLTTATSQVDSKVVCNLIHRAGKELRNRLKSLGLYNIRSMNSSFEVLSVCSNLTDLRIVGLNNPFMHLFKILTEKCRLIEYLFIETYQLPSTIIDTVKGSHLIKFVTNSPNLTSLRLIRFRLTDEVARILAQSSRTLEYLNLSRSPTINGRFLRDVRNRCKESPLKTLIVRNCLKLQEVQVLELCNSLIKGNFKSIRHIDVSNKRGLVSDDGKRSYKPKFPLQKLKEERSDVTLVAEFPSLWSVKDCPVCHEEDDEELREIEMMEDDASSSDASSSDDESSDASSSDDESSEDDLG
;
A
#
# COMPACT_ATOMS: atom_id res chain seq x y z
N MET A 1 -18.14 -57.75 -18.09
CA MET A 1 -19.29 -57.41 -18.95
C MET A 1 -20.26 -56.68 -18.05
N ASP A 2 -20.01 -55.40 -17.80
CA ASP A 2 -20.91 -54.53 -17.04
C ASP A 2 -21.39 -53.44 -18.00
N SER A 3 -22.67 -53.50 -18.33
CA SER A 3 -23.36 -52.49 -19.14
C SER A 3 -23.49 -51.20 -18.33
N PRO A 4 -23.27 -50.01 -18.91
CA PRO A 4 -23.48 -48.77 -18.20
C PRO A 4 -24.99 -48.48 -18.13
N THR A 5 -25.51 -48.44 -16.91
CA THR A 5 -26.86 -48.00 -16.58
C THR A 5 -27.04 -46.54 -16.98
N SER A 6 -27.95 -46.28 -17.91
CA SER A 6 -28.37 -44.94 -18.32
C SER A 6 -28.94 -44.14 -17.13
N PRO A 7 -28.56 -42.86 -16.94
CA PRO A 7 -29.12 -42.05 -15.87
C PRO A 7 -30.57 -41.71 -16.20
N THR A 8 -31.47 -42.07 -15.29
CA THR A 8 -32.90 -41.72 -15.31
C THR A 8 -33.02 -40.19 -15.33
N GLN A 9 -33.28 -39.60 -16.50
CA GLN A 9 -33.53 -38.16 -16.62
C GLN A 9 -34.86 -37.82 -15.94
N ASN A 10 -34.81 -36.84 -15.02
CA ASN A 10 -36.00 -36.28 -14.37
C ASN A 10 -37.00 -35.77 -15.42
N SER A 11 -38.24 -36.26 -15.39
CA SER A 11 -39.29 -35.92 -16.36
C SER A 11 -39.58 -34.40 -16.46
N SER A 12 -39.38 -33.66 -15.38
CA SER A 12 -39.48 -32.21 -15.33
C SER A 12 -38.39 -31.48 -16.13
N SER A 13 -37.19 -32.05 -16.24
CA SER A 13 -36.08 -31.49 -17.03
C SER A 13 -36.35 -31.62 -18.52
N VAL A 14 -36.85 -32.79 -18.95
CA VAL A 14 -37.15 -33.08 -20.35
C VAL A 14 -38.26 -32.16 -20.89
N HIS A 15 -39.24 -31.85 -20.05
CA HIS A 15 -40.32 -30.92 -20.42
C HIS A 15 -39.81 -29.49 -20.59
N ALA A 16 -38.93 -29.02 -19.71
CA ALA A 16 -38.33 -27.69 -19.80
C ALA A 16 -37.49 -27.52 -21.07
N ASP A 17 -36.67 -28.52 -21.41
CA ASP A 17 -35.83 -28.49 -22.61
C ASP A 17 -36.67 -28.41 -23.90
N SER A 18 -37.80 -29.10 -23.94
CA SER A 18 -38.74 -29.05 -25.08
C SER A 18 -39.38 -27.66 -25.26
N ILE A 19 -39.80 -27.02 -24.17
CA ILE A 19 -40.34 -25.65 -24.19
C ILE A 19 -39.29 -24.66 -24.71
N ILE A 20 -38.06 -24.76 -24.20
CA ILE A 20 -36.94 -23.90 -24.60
C ILE A 20 -36.59 -24.12 -26.08
N SER A 21 -36.54 -25.37 -26.54
CA SER A 21 -36.26 -25.70 -27.94
C SER A 21 -37.32 -25.14 -28.90
N SER A 22 -38.59 -25.19 -28.49
CA SER A 22 -39.71 -24.62 -29.24
C SER A 22 -39.60 -23.09 -29.32
N LEU A 23 -39.20 -22.44 -28.23
CA LEU A 23 -38.97 -21.00 -28.19
C LEU A 23 -37.80 -20.57 -29.10
N LEU A 24 -36.70 -21.34 -29.12
CA LEU A 24 -35.52 -21.04 -29.96
C LEU A 24 -35.75 -21.30 -31.45
N SER A 25 -36.72 -22.15 -31.80
CA SER A 25 -37.07 -22.48 -33.19
C SER A 25 -38.13 -21.53 -33.76
N PHE A 26 -38.51 -20.48 -33.02
CA PHE A 26 -39.54 -19.54 -33.44
C PHE A 26 -39.03 -18.68 -34.62
N PRO A 27 -39.83 -18.47 -35.68
CA PRO A 27 -39.38 -17.76 -36.87
C PRO A 27 -39.09 -16.27 -36.62
N ASP A 28 -38.01 -15.76 -37.23
CA ASP A 28 -37.47 -14.39 -37.08
C ASP A 28 -38.45 -13.26 -37.48
N SER A 29 -39.51 -13.58 -38.22
CA SER A 29 -40.39 -12.58 -38.84
C SER A 29 -41.45 -11.97 -37.90
N SER A 30 -41.55 -12.39 -36.64
CA SER A 30 -42.71 -12.01 -35.79
C SER A 30 -42.43 -11.64 -34.31
N PRO A 31 -41.50 -10.73 -33.98
CA PRO A 31 -41.23 -10.33 -32.59
C PRO A 31 -42.44 -9.73 -31.86
N LEU A 32 -43.30 -9.00 -32.59
CA LEU A 32 -44.50 -8.39 -32.02
C LEU A 32 -45.62 -9.41 -31.75
N SER A 33 -45.66 -10.51 -32.53
CA SER A 33 -46.66 -11.56 -32.37
C SER A 33 -46.37 -12.49 -31.19
N ILE A 34 -45.10 -12.67 -30.82
CA ILE A 34 -44.73 -13.47 -29.64
C ILE A 34 -44.95 -12.67 -28.36
N ALA A 35 -44.67 -11.36 -28.36
CA ALA A 35 -44.95 -10.48 -27.23
C ALA A 35 -46.45 -10.39 -26.93
N SER A 36 -47.30 -10.29 -27.96
CA SER A 36 -48.75 -10.26 -27.78
C SER A 36 -49.31 -11.60 -27.30
N SER A 37 -48.80 -12.72 -27.83
CA SER A 37 -49.15 -14.06 -27.35
C SER A 37 -48.72 -14.28 -25.90
N PHE A 38 -47.48 -13.94 -25.54
CA PHE A 38 -46.98 -14.06 -24.17
C PHE A 38 -47.81 -13.25 -23.18
N ARG A 39 -48.13 -12.00 -23.53
CA ARG A 39 -49.01 -11.15 -22.72
C ARG A 39 -50.39 -11.77 -22.53
N ARG A 40 -51.00 -12.29 -23.60
CA ARG A 40 -52.32 -12.95 -23.52
C ARG A 40 -52.29 -14.19 -22.62
N GLU A 41 -51.30 -15.07 -22.78
CA GLU A 41 -51.17 -16.28 -21.96
C GLU A 41 -50.89 -15.95 -20.48
N LEU A 42 -50.10 -14.91 -20.20
CA LEU A 42 -49.84 -14.46 -18.84
C LEU A 42 -51.11 -13.92 -18.18
N GLU A 43 -51.86 -13.06 -18.87
CA GLU A 43 -53.16 -12.54 -18.40
C GLU A 43 -54.17 -13.68 -18.18
N GLN A 44 -54.19 -14.67 -19.07
CA GLN A 44 -55.04 -15.85 -18.91
C GLN A 44 -54.62 -16.71 -17.72
N ALA A 45 -53.32 -16.88 -17.49
CA ALA A 45 -52.79 -17.60 -16.32
C ALA A 45 -53.13 -16.87 -15.01
N LEU A 46 -53.04 -15.53 -14.99
CA LEU A 46 -53.43 -14.69 -13.86
C LEU A 46 -54.94 -14.76 -13.59
N ALA A 47 -55.77 -14.71 -14.63
CA ALA A 47 -57.22 -14.84 -14.51
C ALA A 47 -57.67 -16.26 -14.10
N SER A 48 -56.88 -17.28 -14.42
CA SER A 48 -57.13 -18.67 -13.99
C SER A 48 -56.60 -18.99 -12.59
N ALA A 49 -55.67 -18.17 -12.08
CA ALA A 49 -55.23 -18.24 -10.70
C ALA A 49 -56.29 -17.56 -9.83
N SER A 50 -56.61 -18.20 -8.70
CA SER A 50 -57.54 -17.74 -7.65
C SER A 50 -57.65 -16.21 -7.50
N ASP A 51 -58.82 -15.68 -7.08
CA ASP A 51 -59.07 -14.25 -6.79
C ASP A 51 -58.18 -13.65 -5.65
N ASP A 52 -57.22 -14.42 -5.14
CA ASP A 52 -56.27 -14.00 -4.12
C ASP A 52 -55.08 -13.27 -4.77
N ALA A 53 -54.99 -11.97 -4.48
CA ALA A 53 -53.92 -11.10 -4.97
C ALA A 53 -52.51 -11.63 -4.65
N SER A 54 -52.33 -12.34 -3.54
CA SER A 54 -51.01 -12.89 -3.14
C SER A 54 -50.54 -14.04 -4.04
N VAL A 55 -51.48 -14.79 -4.63
CA VAL A 55 -51.16 -15.90 -5.55
C VAL A 55 -50.80 -15.36 -6.93
N GLN A 56 -51.50 -14.32 -7.38
CA GLN A 56 -51.21 -13.62 -8.63
C GLN A 56 -49.83 -12.95 -8.57
N GLU A 57 -49.50 -12.26 -7.46
CA GLU A 57 -48.18 -11.64 -7.26
C GLU A 57 -47.03 -12.65 -7.34
N ARG A 58 -47.18 -13.82 -6.67
CA ARG A 58 -46.19 -14.92 -6.76
C ARG A 58 -46.02 -15.45 -8.19
N LEU A 59 -47.08 -15.48 -8.99
CA LEU A 59 -47.02 -15.93 -10.39
C LEU A 59 -46.26 -14.94 -11.27
N VAL A 60 -46.49 -13.64 -11.06
CA VAL A 60 -45.73 -12.57 -11.74
C VAL A 60 -44.25 -12.64 -11.36
N ASP A 61 -43.93 -12.72 -10.06
CA ASP A 61 -42.55 -12.80 -9.58
C ASP A 61 -41.82 -14.02 -10.15
N ARG A 62 -42.47 -15.18 -10.15
CA ARG A 62 -41.91 -16.40 -10.74
C ARG A 62 -41.67 -16.24 -12.25
N THR A 63 -42.58 -15.58 -12.96
CA THR A 63 -42.43 -15.30 -14.38
C THR A 63 -41.26 -14.36 -14.65
N LEU A 64 -41.12 -13.29 -13.85
CA LEU A 64 -39.98 -12.36 -13.92
C LEU A 64 -38.64 -13.06 -13.66
N GLN A 65 -38.59 -13.97 -12.68
CA GLN A 65 -37.40 -14.77 -12.40
C GLN A 65 -37.03 -15.66 -13.60
N LEU A 66 -38.00 -16.34 -14.21
CA LEU A 66 -37.76 -17.22 -15.37
C LEU A 66 -37.27 -16.44 -16.59
N VAL A 67 -37.89 -15.30 -16.90
CA VAL A 67 -37.46 -14.42 -18.01
C VAL A 67 -36.06 -13.88 -17.76
N SER A 68 -35.74 -13.49 -16.52
CA SER A 68 -34.41 -13.01 -16.14
C SER A 68 -33.34 -14.09 -16.33
N LEU A 69 -33.62 -15.34 -15.95
CA LEU A 69 -32.72 -16.48 -16.15
C LEU A 69 -32.48 -16.77 -17.63
N LEU A 70 -33.53 -16.71 -18.47
CA LEU A 70 -33.41 -16.92 -19.91
C LEU A 70 -32.59 -15.80 -20.57
N LEU A 71 -32.83 -14.55 -20.18
CA LEU A 71 -32.09 -13.39 -20.66
C LEU A 71 -30.60 -13.48 -20.32
N GLU A 72 -30.26 -13.76 -19.06
CA GLU A 72 -28.86 -13.90 -18.64
C GLU A 72 -28.17 -15.10 -19.30
N SER A 73 -28.89 -16.21 -19.50
CA SER A 73 -28.37 -17.39 -20.24
C SER A 73 -28.08 -17.06 -21.71
N THR A 74 -28.97 -16.30 -22.36
CA THR A 74 -28.81 -15.85 -23.75
C THR A 74 -27.63 -14.89 -23.89
N LYS A 75 -27.54 -13.88 -23.00
CA LYS A 75 -26.37 -12.97 -22.93
C LYS A 75 -25.07 -13.73 -22.72
N ARG A 76 -25.05 -14.75 -21.85
CA ARG A 76 -23.87 -15.60 -21.62
C ARG A 76 -23.46 -16.36 -22.88
N SER A 77 -24.42 -16.90 -23.63
CA SER A 77 -24.17 -17.58 -24.90
C SER A 77 -23.61 -16.63 -25.97
N PHE A 78 -24.20 -15.44 -26.10
CA PHE A 78 -23.69 -14.39 -27.00
C PHE A 78 -22.24 -14.01 -26.67
N ARG A 79 -21.93 -13.76 -25.39
CA ARG A 79 -20.56 -13.43 -24.95
C ARG A 79 -19.58 -14.56 -25.29
N LYS A 80 -19.95 -15.84 -25.09
CA LYS A 80 -19.11 -16.99 -25.48
C LYS A 80 -18.82 -17.02 -26.98
N ARG A 81 -19.83 -16.76 -27.82
CA ARG A 81 -19.65 -16.69 -29.28
C ARG A 81 -18.73 -15.53 -29.69
N ALA A 82 -18.91 -14.36 -29.08
CA ALA A 82 -18.03 -13.22 -29.31
C ALA A 82 -16.58 -13.51 -28.91
N THR A 83 -16.34 -14.22 -27.78
CA THR A 83 -15.00 -14.68 -27.39
C THR A 83 -14.38 -15.56 -28.47
N ALA A 84 -15.12 -16.54 -28.98
CA ALA A 84 -14.64 -17.47 -29.99
C ALA A 84 -14.29 -16.75 -31.30
N HIS A 85 -15.16 -15.85 -31.76
CA HIS A 85 -14.91 -15.01 -32.93
C HIS A 85 -13.66 -14.15 -32.75
N ASN A 86 -13.52 -13.48 -31.60
CA ASN A 86 -12.35 -12.66 -31.31
C ASN A 86 -11.08 -13.52 -31.28
N SER A 87 -11.16 -14.74 -30.74
CA SER A 87 -10.03 -15.68 -30.72
C SER A 87 -9.62 -16.14 -32.12
N SER A 88 -10.57 -16.29 -33.04
CA SER A 88 -10.27 -16.62 -34.44
C SER A 88 -9.77 -15.44 -35.27
N ALA A 89 -10.25 -14.23 -34.98
CA ALA A 89 -9.88 -13.01 -35.70
C ALA A 89 -8.57 -12.39 -35.19
N TRP A 90 -8.21 -12.69 -33.94
CA TRP A 90 -6.98 -12.21 -33.32
C TRP A 90 -5.77 -12.98 -33.86
N PHE A 91 -4.79 -12.25 -34.38
CA PHE A 91 -3.66 -12.82 -35.10
C PHE A 91 -2.61 -13.50 -34.19
N LEU A 92 -2.62 -13.22 -32.88
CA LEU A 92 -1.69 -13.84 -31.94
C LEU A 92 -2.33 -15.03 -31.23
N PRO A 93 -1.61 -16.16 -31.10
CA PRO A 93 -1.98 -17.20 -30.15
C PRO A 93 -2.11 -16.66 -28.71
N PRO A 94 -2.90 -17.32 -27.84
CA PRO A 94 -3.06 -16.92 -26.45
C PRO A 94 -1.73 -16.74 -25.72
N GLU A 95 -0.75 -17.61 -25.95
CA GLU A 95 0.56 -17.59 -25.28
C GLU A 95 1.36 -16.34 -25.63
N LEU A 96 1.32 -15.91 -26.91
CA LEU A 96 1.98 -14.69 -27.36
C LEU A 96 1.23 -13.44 -26.89
N THR A 97 -0.10 -13.50 -26.84
CA THR A 97 -0.93 -12.42 -26.29
C THR A 97 -0.62 -12.19 -24.80
N VAL A 98 -0.53 -13.27 -24.02
CA VAL A 98 -0.12 -13.23 -22.61
C VAL A 98 1.29 -12.67 -22.44
N LYS A 99 2.24 -13.06 -23.31
CA LYS A 99 3.59 -12.52 -23.27
C LYS A 99 3.60 -11.01 -23.54
N VAL A 100 2.85 -10.53 -24.53
CA VAL A 100 2.68 -9.09 -24.77
C VAL A 100 2.07 -8.41 -23.54
N PHE A 101 1.04 -9.01 -22.95
CA PHE A 101 0.39 -8.50 -21.74
C PHE A 101 1.33 -8.44 -20.53
N SER A 102 2.31 -9.34 -20.41
CA SER A 102 3.34 -9.28 -19.38
C SER A 102 4.34 -8.13 -19.54
N MET A 103 4.39 -7.53 -20.73
CA MET A 103 5.32 -6.45 -21.08
C MET A 103 4.68 -5.07 -21.03
N VAL A 104 3.35 -4.97 -20.89
CA VAL A 104 2.65 -3.69 -20.77
C VAL A 104 2.48 -3.29 -19.30
N ASP A 105 2.33 -1.99 -19.06
CA ASP A 105 2.05 -1.48 -17.72
C ASP A 105 0.67 -1.95 -17.22
N THR A 106 0.48 -1.94 -15.89
CA THR A 106 -0.74 -2.46 -15.26
C THR A 106 -1.99 -1.71 -15.73
N LYS A 107 -1.92 -0.39 -16.03
CA LYS A 107 -3.08 0.37 -16.53
C LYS A 107 -3.47 -0.08 -17.94
N SER A 108 -2.49 -0.29 -18.81
CA SER A 108 -2.71 -0.83 -20.15
C SER A 108 -3.24 -2.25 -20.12
N LEU A 109 -2.74 -3.11 -19.22
CA LEU A 109 -3.25 -4.46 -19.00
C LEU A 109 -4.72 -4.46 -18.57
N MET A 110 -5.10 -3.60 -17.61
CA MET A 110 -6.48 -3.49 -17.15
C MET A 110 -7.43 -2.97 -18.23
N ARG A 111 -6.95 -2.06 -19.09
CA ARG A 111 -7.70 -1.60 -20.27
C ARG A 111 -7.90 -2.73 -21.27
N ALA A 112 -6.85 -3.49 -21.59
CA ALA A 112 -6.94 -4.65 -22.48
C ALA A 112 -7.92 -5.69 -21.95
N ALA A 113 -7.88 -5.99 -20.64
CA ALA A 113 -8.83 -6.89 -19.99
C ALA A 113 -10.29 -6.43 -20.10
N ALA A 114 -10.54 -5.12 -20.14
CA ALA A 114 -11.88 -4.55 -20.29
C ALA A 114 -12.39 -4.55 -21.74
N CYS A 115 -11.53 -4.70 -22.74
CA CYS A 115 -11.92 -4.60 -24.16
C CYS A 115 -12.81 -5.77 -24.61
N CYS A 116 -12.45 -7.00 -24.26
CA CYS A 116 -13.26 -8.17 -24.60
C CYS A 116 -12.96 -9.36 -23.68
N THR A 117 -13.83 -10.36 -23.71
CA THR A 117 -13.71 -11.60 -22.92
C THR A 117 -12.43 -12.39 -23.23
N MET A 118 -11.97 -12.43 -24.48
CA MET A 118 -10.73 -13.13 -24.84
C MET A 118 -9.50 -12.45 -24.22
N PHE A 119 -9.40 -11.12 -24.33
CA PHE A 119 -8.34 -10.38 -23.65
C PHE A 119 -8.48 -10.44 -22.15
N ASN A 120 -9.70 -10.43 -21.59
CA ASN A 120 -9.87 -10.66 -20.17
C ASN A 120 -9.31 -12.03 -19.76
N THR A 121 -9.57 -13.10 -20.52
CA THR A 121 -9.01 -14.43 -20.25
C THR A 121 -7.49 -14.45 -20.35
N CYS A 122 -6.89 -13.83 -21.36
CA CYS A 122 -5.43 -13.75 -21.50
C CYS A 122 -4.80 -12.84 -20.43
N ALA A 123 -5.44 -11.74 -20.09
CA ALA A 123 -4.98 -10.82 -19.07
C ALA A 123 -4.98 -11.50 -17.70
N MET A 124 -5.95 -12.37 -17.41
CA MET A 124 -6.01 -13.18 -16.20
C MET A 124 -4.94 -14.30 -16.15
N ASP A 125 -4.13 -14.49 -17.19
CA ASP A 125 -3.05 -15.46 -17.16
C ASP A 125 -1.93 -15.05 -16.18
N ARG A 126 -1.39 -16.06 -15.49
CA ARG A 126 -0.34 -15.90 -14.47
C ARG A 126 0.90 -15.15 -14.94
N PHE A 127 1.25 -15.22 -16.22
CA PHE A 127 2.47 -14.58 -16.74
C PHE A 127 2.28 -13.07 -16.96
N ALA A 128 1.05 -12.58 -17.09
CA ALA A 128 0.76 -11.17 -17.35
C ALA A 128 1.04 -10.23 -16.15
N TYR A 129 1.31 -10.77 -14.96
CA TYR A 129 1.41 -9.99 -13.71
C TYR A 129 2.71 -10.25 -12.90
N ALA A 130 3.82 -10.63 -13.54
CA ALA A 130 5.09 -10.81 -12.82
C ALA A 130 5.60 -9.53 -12.14
N HIS A 131 5.25 -8.38 -12.71
CA HIS A 131 5.52 -7.04 -12.21
C HIS A 131 4.21 -6.27 -12.13
N VAL A 132 3.79 -5.90 -10.93
CA VAL A 132 2.56 -5.14 -10.72
C VAL A 132 2.93 -3.81 -10.10
N ASP A 133 2.72 -2.75 -10.87
CA ASP A 133 2.87 -1.38 -10.40
C ASP A 133 1.50 -0.69 -10.39
N LEU A 134 0.98 -0.43 -9.20
CA LEU A 134 -0.29 0.29 -9.02
C LEU A 134 -0.05 1.79 -8.86
N THR A 135 0.85 2.36 -9.67
CA THR A 135 1.05 3.80 -9.79
C THR A 135 -0.19 4.46 -10.41
N THR A 136 -1.05 5.08 -9.59
CA THR A 136 -2.07 6.02 -10.08
C THR A 136 -1.64 7.44 -9.77
N ALA A 137 -1.39 8.24 -10.81
CA ALA A 137 -0.85 9.59 -10.68
C ALA A 137 -1.77 10.58 -9.94
N THR A 138 -3.06 10.28 -9.71
CA THR A 138 -4.02 11.30 -9.26
C THR A 138 -5.19 10.83 -8.40
N SER A 139 -5.38 9.53 -8.15
CA SER A 139 -6.53 9.04 -7.37
C SER A 139 -6.11 8.06 -6.29
N GLN A 140 -6.60 8.30 -5.06
CA GLN A 140 -6.45 7.38 -3.93
C GLN A 140 -6.93 5.99 -4.33
N VAL A 141 -6.10 4.97 -4.14
CA VAL A 141 -6.46 3.58 -4.44
C VAL A 141 -7.06 2.97 -3.17
N ASP A 142 -8.32 2.52 -3.27
CA ASP A 142 -8.95 1.75 -2.21
C ASP A 142 -8.17 0.45 -1.99
N SER A 143 -7.80 0.18 -0.73
CA SER A 143 -7.10 -1.04 -0.32
C SER A 143 -7.88 -2.29 -0.73
N LYS A 144 -9.21 -2.21 -0.83
CA LYS A 144 -10.06 -3.30 -1.34
C LYS A 144 -9.78 -3.64 -2.81
N VAL A 145 -9.43 -2.65 -3.64
CA VAL A 145 -9.07 -2.88 -5.05
C VAL A 145 -7.72 -3.60 -5.14
N VAL A 146 -6.74 -3.17 -4.33
CA VAL A 146 -5.43 -3.82 -4.23
C VAL A 146 -5.58 -5.27 -3.78
N CYS A 147 -6.34 -5.50 -2.69
CA CYS A 147 -6.63 -6.83 -2.19
C CYS A 147 -7.33 -7.69 -3.24
N ASN A 148 -8.37 -7.17 -3.90
CA ASN A 148 -9.07 -7.90 -4.94
C ASN A 148 -8.17 -8.25 -6.12
N LEU A 149 -7.27 -7.35 -6.53
CA LEU A 149 -6.34 -7.61 -7.62
C LEU A 149 -5.36 -8.74 -7.26
N ILE A 150 -4.75 -8.69 -6.07
CA ILE A 150 -3.82 -9.72 -5.60
C ILE A 150 -4.54 -11.06 -5.31
N HIS A 151 -5.79 -11.02 -4.83
CA HIS A 151 -6.60 -12.24 -4.66
C HIS A 151 -7.00 -12.85 -6.00
N ARG A 152 -7.43 -12.02 -6.98
CA ARG A 152 -7.83 -12.46 -8.33
C ARG A 152 -6.66 -12.97 -9.15
N ALA A 153 -5.46 -12.45 -8.91
CA ALA A 153 -4.23 -12.95 -9.51
C ALA A 153 -4.01 -14.46 -9.27
N GLY A 154 -4.66 -15.06 -8.25
CA GLY A 154 -4.63 -16.50 -8.03
C GLY A 154 -3.33 -16.98 -7.35
N LYS A 155 -3.36 -18.21 -6.82
CA LYS A 155 -2.27 -18.77 -5.98
C LYS A 155 -0.90 -18.78 -6.68
N GLU A 156 -0.87 -19.04 -7.98
CA GLU A 156 0.37 -19.16 -8.75
C GLU A 156 1.06 -17.82 -9.00
N LEU A 157 0.29 -16.74 -9.06
CA LEU A 157 0.78 -15.40 -9.33
C LEU A 157 1.38 -14.78 -8.07
N ARG A 158 0.76 -15.07 -6.92
CA ARG A 158 1.31 -14.73 -5.60
C ARG A 158 2.67 -15.39 -5.31
N ASN A 159 2.88 -16.58 -5.86
CA ASN A 159 4.16 -17.28 -5.82
C ASN A 159 5.20 -16.73 -6.82
N ARG A 160 4.84 -15.82 -7.72
CA ARG A 160 5.76 -15.29 -8.75
C ARG A 160 5.89 -13.78 -8.73
N LEU A 161 5.05 -13.07 -7.99
CA LEU A 161 5.13 -11.63 -7.80
C LEU A 161 6.45 -11.29 -7.11
N LYS A 162 7.36 -10.64 -7.86
CA LYS A 162 8.68 -10.23 -7.37
C LYS A 162 8.73 -8.77 -6.97
N SER A 163 7.99 -7.91 -7.67
CA SER A 163 7.94 -6.47 -7.39
C SER A 163 6.50 -6.00 -7.25
N LEU A 164 6.24 -5.23 -6.20
CA LEU A 164 4.92 -4.66 -5.88
C LEU A 164 5.07 -3.19 -5.50
N GLY A 165 4.44 -2.32 -6.28
CA GLY A 165 4.29 -0.90 -5.99
C GLY A 165 2.88 -0.56 -5.53
N LEU A 166 2.76 -0.03 -4.30
CA LEU A 166 1.52 0.45 -3.72
C LEU A 166 1.62 1.95 -3.47
N TYR A 167 0.67 2.72 -4.01
CA TYR A 167 0.68 4.18 -3.91
C TYR A 167 -0.66 4.68 -3.38
N ASN A 168 -0.60 5.72 -2.56
CA ASN A 168 -1.72 6.51 -2.09
C ASN A 168 -2.78 5.70 -1.31
N ILE A 169 -2.33 4.88 -0.35
CA ILE A 169 -3.20 4.00 0.42
C ILE A 169 -3.74 4.72 1.66
N ARG A 170 -5.04 5.07 1.63
CA ARG A 170 -5.69 5.91 2.66
C ARG A 170 -5.71 5.31 4.07
N SER A 171 -5.89 3.99 4.17
CA SER A 171 -5.92 3.23 5.42
C SER A 171 -5.71 1.76 5.09
N MET A 172 -4.60 1.19 5.58
CA MET A 172 -4.23 -0.21 5.32
C MET A 172 -4.20 -1.06 6.59
N ASN A 173 -4.99 -0.67 7.60
CA ASN A 173 -4.96 -1.29 8.92
C ASN A 173 -5.33 -2.79 8.87
N SER A 174 -6.07 -3.22 7.84
CA SER A 174 -6.60 -4.58 7.65
C SER A 174 -6.27 -5.21 6.29
N SER A 175 -5.31 -4.65 5.54
CA SER A 175 -5.04 -5.07 4.14
C SER A 175 -3.58 -5.46 3.86
N PHE A 176 -2.69 -5.39 4.84
CA PHE A 176 -1.34 -5.94 4.71
C PHE A 176 -1.31 -7.48 4.72
N GLU A 177 -2.41 -8.13 5.12
CA GLU A 177 -2.63 -9.57 4.99
C GLU A 177 -2.42 -10.02 3.54
N VAL A 178 -2.62 -9.12 2.58
CA VAL A 178 -2.34 -9.39 1.17
C VAL A 178 -0.84 -9.61 0.89
N LEU A 179 0.05 -9.04 1.70
CA LEU A 179 1.49 -9.31 1.61
C LEU A 179 1.83 -10.69 2.18
N SER A 180 1.03 -11.20 3.12
CA SER A 180 1.25 -12.54 3.70
C SER A 180 1.18 -13.65 2.67
N VAL A 181 0.44 -13.41 1.57
CA VAL A 181 0.29 -14.36 0.48
C VAL A 181 1.33 -14.18 -0.62
N CYS A 182 2.11 -13.09 -0.62
CA CYS A 182 3.14 -12.76 -1.61
C CYS A 182 4.56 -13.03 -1.08
N SER A 183 4.85 -14.27 -0.67
CA SER A 183 6.11 -14.60 0.02
C SER A 183 7.40 -14.50 -0.82
N ASN A 184 7.26 -14.44 -2.15
CA ASN A 184 8.39 -14.37 -3.10
C ASN A 184 8.76 -12.95 -3.53
N LEU A 185 8.23 -11.95 -2.83
CA LEU A 185 8.51 -10.55 -3.11
C LEU A 185 9.96 -10.20 -2.79
N THR A 186 10.65 -9.62 -3.78
CA THR A 186 12.03 -9.13 -3.68
C THR A 186 12.08 -7.60 -3.65
N ASP A 187 11.09 -6.92 -4.21
CA ASP A 187 11.00 -5.46 -4.27
C ASP A 187 9.60 -5.00 -3.81
N LEU A 188 9.57 -4.19 -2.76
CA LEU A 188 8.34 -3.64 -2.20
C LEU A 188 8.48 -2.12 -2.10
N ARG A 189 7.54 -1.44 -2.75
CA ARG A 189 7.41 0.01 -2.69
C ARG A 189 6.03 0.39 -2.16
N ILE A 190 6.00 1.18 -1.10
CA ILE A 190 4.77 1.69 -0.49
C ILE A 190 4.93 3.21 -0.32
N VAL A 191 4.17 3.99 -1.09
CA VAL A 191 4.20 5.45 -1.03
C VAL A 191 2.86 5.97 -0.54
N GLY A 192 2.90 6.91 0.39
CA GLY A 192 1.70 7.52 0.95
C GLY A 192 1.01 6.65 1.99
N LEU A 193 1.80 6.03 2.88
CA LEU A 193 1.26 5.24 3.99
C LEU A 193 0.81 6.14 5.16
N ASN A 194 -0.43 5.98 5.62
CA ASN A 194 -0.95 6.56 6.86
C ASN A 194 -0.77 5.57 8.03
N ASN A 195 -0.48 6.06 9.25
CA ASN A 195 -0.23 5.26 10.47
C ASN A 195 -1.25 4.10 10.62
N PRO A 196 -0.84 2.80 10.55
CA PRO A 196 0.16 2.17 11.41
C PRO A 196 1.11 1.18 10.69
N PHE A 197 2.38 1.55 10.55
CA PHE A 197 3.43 0.72 9.93
C PHE A 197 3.93 -0.45 10.81
N MET A 198 3.59 -0.51 12.11
CA MET A 198 4.04 -1.60 12.99
C MET A 198 3.50 -2.96 12.57
N HIS A 199 2.22 -3.00 12.19
CA HIS A 199 1.60 -4.21 11.68
C HIS A 199 2.24 -4.67 10.35
N LEU A 200 2.57 -3.73 9.48
CA LEU A 200 3.32 -3.99 8.25
C LEU A 200 4.64 -4.70 8.56
N PHE A 201 5.50 -4.13 9.42
CA PHE A 201 6.80 -4.73 9.71
C PHE A 201 6.69 -6.10 10.39
N LYS A 202 5.64 -6.34 11.18
CA LYS A 202 5.33 -7.68 11.71
C LYS A 202 5.08 -8.66 10.57
N ILE A 203 4.21 -8.33 9.62
CA ILE A 203 3.91 -9.19 8.46
C ILE A 203 5.16 -9.40 7.59
N LEU A 204 5.92 -8.34 7.30
CA LEU A 204 7.15 -8.45 6.51
C LEU A 204 8.16 -9.40 7.17
N THR A 205 8.36 -9.27 8.49
CA THR A 205 9.24 -10.16 9.27
C THR A 205 8.80 -11.62 9.20
N GLU A 206 7.49 -11.87 9.26
CA GLU A 206 6.95 -13.23 9.33
C GLU A 206 6.83 -13.91 7.96
N LYS A 207 6.55 -13.14 6.89
CA LYS A 207 6.06 -13.68 5.61
C LYS A 207 6.89 -13.30 4.39
N CYS A 208 7.59 -12.15 4.40
CA CYS A 208 8.29 -11.60 3.22
C CYS A 208 9.81 -11.54 3.42
N ARG A 209 10.46 -12.69 3.58
CA ARG A 209 11.90 -12.78 3.91
C ARG A 209 12.85 -12.61 2.73
N LEU A 210 12.31 -12.62 1.51
CA LEU A 210 13.08 -12.52 0.27
C LEU A 210 13.26 -11.09 -0.23
N ILE A 211 12.73 -10.09 0.51
CA ILE A 211 12.84 -8.68 0.13
C ILE A 211 14.32 -8.26 0.11
N GLU A 212 14.72 -7.75 -1.06
CA GLU A 212 16.02 -7.15 -1.35
C GLU A 212 15.92 -5.62 -1.31
N TYR A 213 14.82 -5.08 -1.83
CA TYR A 213 14.56 -3.64 -1.95
C TYR A 213 13.27 -3.28 -1.22
N LEU A 214 13.37 -2.45 -0.18
CA LEU A 214 12.22 -1.90 0.52
C LEU A 214 12.23 -0.38 0.46
N PHE A 215 11.15 0.20 -0.06
CA PHE A 215 10.91 1.64 -0.04
C PHE A 215 9.55 1.94 0.58
N ILE A 216 9.55 2.69 1.68
CA ILE A 216 8.35 3.18 2.33
C ILE A 216 8.44 4.70 2.52
N GLU A 217 7.39 5.41 2.11
CA GLU A 217 7.22 6.84 2.30
C GLU A 217 5.84 7.11 2.93
N THR A 218 5.80 7.88 4.01
CA THR A 218 4.55 8.28 4.67
C THR A 218 4.04 9.60 4.10
N TYR A 219 2.71 9.78 4.07
CA TYR A 219 2.09 11.03 3.61
C TYR A 219 2.16 12.12 4.67
N GLN A 220 1.69 11.79 5.87
CA GLN A 220 1.73 12.67 7.04
C GLN A 220 2.93 12.30 7.90
N LEU A 221 3.41 13.27 8.68
CA LEU A 221 4.33 13.00 9.77
C LEU A 221 3.65 12.04 10.75
N PRO A 222 4.25 10.87 11.03
CA PRO A 222 3.69 9.98 12.04
C PRO A 222 3.56 10.73 13.37
N SER A 223 2.41 10.73 14.04
CA SER A 223 2.32 11.34 15.38
C SER A 223 3.24 10.68 16.42
N THR A 224 3.71 9.46 16.14
CA THR A 224 4.46 8.62 17.09
C THR A 224 5.95 8.58 16.76
N ILE A 225 6.78 8.92 17.74
CA ILE A 225 8.22 8.67 17.70
C ILE A 225 8.49 7.17 17.76
N ILE A 226 9.38 6.70 16.89
CA ILE A 226 9.78 5.31 16.76
C ILE A 226 11.10 5.12 17.53
N ASP A 227 10.96 4.75 18.79
CA ASP A 227 12.06 4.26 19.63
C ASP A 227 12.31 2.75 19.38
N THR A 228 13.21 2.17 20.16
CA THR A 228 13.57 0.74 20.05
C THR A 228 12.43 -0.21 20.42
N VAL A 229 11.50 0.21 21.28
CA VAL A 229 10.36 -0.61 21.72
C VAL A 229 9.31 -0.64 20.61
N LYS A 230 8.88 0.55 20.17
CA LYS A 230 7.91 0.73 19.11
C LYS A 230 8.46 0.20 17.78
N GLY A 231 9.72 0.50 17.45
CA GLY A 231 10.41 0.04 16.25
C GLY A 231 10.89 -1.40 16.27
N SER A 232 10.57 -2.19 17.30
CA SER A 232 11.10 -3.55 17.49
C SER A 232 10.86 -4.49 16.29
N HIS A 233 9.69 -4.44 15.67
CA HIS A 233 9.41 -5.24 14.47
C HIS A 233 10.21 -4.79 13.24
N LEU A 234 10.43 -3.49 13.05
CA LEU A 234 11.29 -2.95 11.99
C LEU A 234 12.74 -3.40 12.20
N ILE A 235 13.25 -3.26 13.41
CA ILE A 235 14.61 -3.70 13.77
C ILE A 235 14.75 -5.21 13.51
N LYS A 236 13.78 -6.01 13.95
CA LYS A 236 13.76 -7.46 13.74
C LYS A 236 13.71 -7.82 12.26
N PHE A 237 12.91 -7.12 11.45
CA PHE A 237 12.87 -7.28 10.00
C PHE A 237 14.25 -7.06 9.39
N VAL A 238 14.87 -5.91 9.64
CA VAL A 238 16.18 -5.55 9.06
C VAL A 238 17.30 -6.48 9.51
N THR A 239 17.28 -6.90 10.77
CA THR A 239 18.30 -7.80 11.33
C THR A 239 18.20 -9.22 10.77
N ASN A 240 16.97 -9.70 10.53
CA ASN A 240 16.73 -11.09 10.14
C ASN A 240 16.49 -11.29 8.64
N SER A 241 16.50 -10.22 7.84
CA SER A 241 16.30 -10.33 6.38
C SER A 241 17.63 -10.65 5.71
N PRO A 242 17.82 -11.88 5.18
CA PRO A 242 19.12 -12.30 4.63
C PRO A 242 19.48 -11.53 3.36
N ASN A 243 18.50 -11.08 2.58
CA ASN A 243 18.71 -10.52 1.25
C ASN A 243 18.55 -8.99 1.19
N LEU A 244 18.21 -8.32 2.29
CA LEU A 244 17.88 -6.90 2.28
C LEU A 244 19.13 -6.03 1.99
N THR A 245 19.24 -5.55 0.75
CA THR A 245 20.36 -4.71 0.29
C THR A 245 20.04 -3.23 0.27
N SER A 246 18.76 -2.86 0.15
CA SER A 246 18.32 -1.46 0.09
C SER A 246 17.11 -1.20 0.98
N LEU A 247 17.23 -0.21 1.87
CA LEU A 247 16.17 0.26 2.75
C LEU A 247 15.98 1.77 2.59
N ARG A 248 14.76 2.19 2.25
CA ARG A 248 14.36 3.60 2.21
C ARG A 248 13.15 3.82 3.11
N LEU A 249 13.32 4.65 4.14
CA LEU A 249 12.28 5.04 5.08
C LEU A 249 12.21 6.56 5.09
N ILE A 250 11.26 7.11 4.33
CA ILE A 250 11.13 8.57 4.13
C ILE A 250 10.01 9.12 5.01
N ARG A 251 10.29 10.24 5.71
CA ARG A 251 9.38 10.90 6.69
C ARG A 251 9.07 10.10 7.97
N PHE A 252 9.85 9.06 8.28
CA PHE A 252 9.70 8.31 9.53
C PHE A 252 10.29 9.07 10.73
N ARG A 253 9.56 9.16 11.86
CA ARG A 253 10.05 9.72 13.15
C ARG A 253 10.97 8.76 13.91
N LEU A 254 12.07 8.37 13.31
CA LEU A 254 13.06 7.46 13.90
C LEU A 254 13.94 8.21 14.93
N THR A 255 14.19 7.60 16.08
CA THR A 255 15.27 8.09 16.96
C THR A 255 16.64 7.78 16.36
N ASP A 256 17.66 8.56 16.75
CA ASP A 256 19.05 8.27 16.40
C ASP A 256 19.48 6.85 16.81
N GLU A 257 18.96 6.34 17.93
CA GLU A 257 19.26 4.97 18.38
C GLU A 257 18.71 3.91 17.41
N VAL A 258 17.48 4.09 16.93
CA VAL A 258 16.92 3.19 15.90
C VAL A 258 17.70 3.32 14.59
N ALA A 259 18.00 4.55 14.14
CA ALA A 259 18.81 4.78 12.93
C ALA A 259 20.19 4.10 13.03
N ARG A 260 20.84 4.17 14.20
CA ARG A 260 22.10 3.48 14.50
C ARG A 260 21.96 1.98 14.35
N ILE A 261 20.91 1.39 14.94
CA ILE A 261 20.63 -0.04 14.85
C ILE A 261 20.41 -0.43 13.39
N LEU A 262 19.57 0.27 12.63
CA LEU A 262 19.30 -0.04 11.22
C LEU A 262 20.57 -0.01 10.35
N ALA A 263 21.46 0.96 10.57
CA ALA A 263 22.73 1.07 9.85
C ALA A 263 23.75 -0.03 10.19
N GLN A 264 23.59 -0.71 11.33
CA GLN A 264 24.56 -1.68 11.85
C GLN A 264 24.05 -3.12 11.88
N SER A 265 22.74 -3.34 11.93
CA SER A 265 22.15 -4.65 12.23
C SER A 265 22.07 -5.59 11.03
N SER A 266 22.11 -5.09 9.80
CA SER A 266 22.08 -5.93 8.60
C SER A 266 23.48 -6.26 8.11
N ARG A 267 23.68 -7.53 7.72
CA ARG A 267 24.92 -8.03 7.12
C ARG A 267 24.96 -7.86 5.60
N THR A 268 23.87 -7.42 4.98
CA THR A 268 23.74 -7.29 3.52
C THR A 268 23.28 -5.90 3.06
N LEU A 269 22.88 -5.02 3.98
CA LEU A 269 22.34 -3.69 3.66
C LEU A 269 23.43 -2.76 3.12
N GLU A 270 23.42 -2.52 1.82
CA GLU A 270 24.36 -1.64 1.13
C GLU A 270 23.86 -0.19 1.01
N TYR A 271 22.55 0.01 1.03
CA TYR A 271 21.91 1.30 0.81
C TYR A 271 20.89 1.61 1.91
N LEU A 272 21.06 2.75 2.59
CA LEU A 272 20.13 3.25 3.60
C LEU A 272 19.76 4.70 3.32
N ASN A 273 18.46 4.99 3.22
CA ASN A 273 17.94 6.34 3.09
C ASN A 273 16.90 6.62 4.17
N LEU A 274 17.19 7.60 5.02
CA LEU A 274 16.36 8.07 6.14
C LEU A 274 15.93 9.54 5.95
N SER A 275 15.80 9.99 4.70
CA SER A 275 15.51 11.40 4.39
C SER A 275 14.19 11.87 4.98
N ARG A 276 14.12 13.17 5.27
CA ARG A 276 12.96 13.84 5.88
C ARG A 276 12.57 13.23 7.22
N SER A 277 13.47 12.53 7.90
CA SER A 277 13.21 12.12 9.28
C SER A 277 13.30 13.35 10.20
N PRO A 278 12.22 13.74 10.88
CA PRO A 278 12.19 15.00 11.63
C PRO A 278 12.90 14.90 12.98
N THR A 279 13.15 13.68 13.47
CA THR A 279 13.70 13.43 14.80
C THR A 279 15.20 13.12 14.78
N ILE A 280 15.76 12.75 13.63
CA ILE A 280 17.18 12.44 13.48
C ILE A 280 18.01 13.72 13.59
N ASN A 281 18.89 13.76 14.60
CA ASN A 281 19.83 14.87 14.81
C ASN A 281 21.26 14.57 14.36
N GLY A 282 21.56 13.31 14.03
CA GLY A 282 22.84 12.89 13.50
C GLY A 282 23.79 12.30 14.53
N ARG A 283 23.43 12.26 15.83
CA ARG A 283 24.21 11.58 16.86
C ARG A 283 24.54 10.14 16.50
N PHE A 284 23.64 9.44 15.79
CA PHE A 284 23.87 8.07 15.34
C PHE A 284 25.09 7.92 14.43
N LEU A 285 25.46 8.96 13.68
CA LEU A 285 26.61 8.98 12.77
C LEU A 285 27.92 8.75 13.52
N ARG A 286 28.02 9.22 14.77
CA ARG A 286 29.22 9.04 15.61
C ARG A 286 29.43 7.60 16.04
N ASP A 287 28.36 6.86 16.28
CA ASP A 287 28.44 5.51 16.86
C ASP A 287 28.54 4.41 15.80
N VAL A 288 28.17 4.71 14.55
CA VAL A 288 28.53 3.86 13.40
C VAL A 288 30.06 3.73 13.26
N ARG A 289 30.84 4.68 13.79
CA ARG A 289 32.31 4.63 13.90
C ARG A 289 32.83 3.40 14.66
N ASN A 290 32.17 3.00 15.75
CA ASN A 290 32.83 2.19 16.79
C ASN A 290 32.64 0.67 16.65
N ARG A 291 31.70 0.20 15.80
CA ARG A 291 31.43 -1.24 15.64
C ARG A 291 31.46 -1.74 14.19
N CYS A 292 31.68 -0.90 13.19
CA CYS A 292 31.79 -1.29 11.78
C CYS A 292 33.16 -1.91 11.43
N LYS A 293 33.55 -2.98 12.10
CA LYS A 293 34.46 -3.95 11.47
C LYS A 293 33.57 -4.78 10.53
N GLU A 294 33.43 -4.30 9.29
CA GLU A 294 32.79 -4.97 8.14
C GLU A 294 31.28 -4.77 7.93
N SER A 295 30.73 -3.56 8.17
CA SER A 295 29.40 -3.23 7.62
C SER A 295 29.46 -3.15 6.08
N PRO A 296 28.51 -3.73 5.33
CA PRO A 296 28.45 -3.62 3.87
C PRO A 296 27.89 -2.28 3.38
N LEU A 297 27.50 -1.37 4.27
CA LEU A 297 26.84 -0.12 3.91
C LEU A 297 27.74 0.74 3.02
N LYS A 298 27.30 0.98 1.78
CA LYS A 298 27.98 1.80 0.76
C LYS A 298 27.36 3.19 0.63
N THR A 299 26.06 3.30 0.84
CA THR A 299 25.31 4.55 0.65
C THR A 299 24.45 4.88 1.86
N LEU A 300 24.62 6.08 2.40
CA LEU A 300 23.79 6.63 3.48
C LEU A 300 23.22 7.99 3.06
N ILE A 301 21.89 8.12 3.06
CA ILE A 301 21.19 9.36 2.71
C ILE A 301 20.37 9.84 3.90
N VAL A 302 20.62 11.07 4.33
CA VAL A 302 19.98 11.76 5.45
C VAL A 302 19.58 13.17 5.00
N ARG A 303 18.91 13.27 3.84
CA ARG A 303 18.52 14.55 3.24
C ARG A 303 17.34 15.17 3.98
N ASN A 304 17.33 16.50 4.08
CA ASN A 304 16.22 17.27 4.64
C ASN A 304 15.76 16.77 6.03
N CYS A 305 16.66 16.21 6.83
CA CYS A 305 16.37 15.87 8.22
C CYS A 305 16.46 17.14 9.06
N LEU A 306 15.31 17.63 9.53
CA LEU A 306 15.19 18.98 10.08
C LEU A 306 15.93 19.21 11.41
N LYS A 307 16.26 18.15 12.16
CA LYS A 307 17.07 18.28 13.38
C LYS A 307 18.55 17.96 13.17
N LEU A 308 18.97 17.64 11.95
CA LEU A 308 20.34 17.26 11.65
C LEU A 308 21.30 18.39 12.02
N GLN A 309 22.24 18.10 12.92
CA GLN A 309 23.15 19.08 13.48
C GLN A 309 24.43 19.19 12.68
N GLU A 310 24.93 20.43 12.53
CA GLU A 310 26.19 20.72 11.83
C GLU A 310 27.38 20.00 12.47
N VAL A 311 27.47 20.03 13.80
CA VAL A 311 28.57 19.39 14.55
C VAL A 311 28.64 17.88 14.28
N GLN A 312 27.50 17.20 14.15
CA GLN A 312 27.45 15.76 13.90
C GLN A 312 27.95 15.41 12.49
N VAL A 313 27.60 16.24 11.49
CA VAL A 313 28.08 16.09 10.11
C VAL A 313 29.57 16.40 10.02
N LEU A 314 30.07 17.41 10.74
CA LEU A 314 31.49 17.72 10.80
C LEU A 314 32.30 16.57 11.42
N GLU A 315 31.82 16.00 12.52
CA GLU A 315 32.43 14.83 13.15
C GLU A 315 32.45 13.60 12.24
N LEU A 316 31.39 13.40 11.44
CA LEU A 316 31.35 12.37 10.40
C LEU A 316 32.46 12.60 9.35
N CYS A 317 32.60 13.83 8.83
CA CYS A 317 33.65 14.17 7.87
C CYS A 317 35.04 13.88 8.43
N ASN A 318 35.31 14.32 9.66
CA ASN A 318 36.57 14.05 10.35
C ASN A 318 36.82 12.55 10.57
N SER A 319 35.75 11.78 10.81
CA SER A 319 35.85 10.32 10.96
C SER A 319 36.17 9.62 9.64
N LEU A 320 35.60 10.07 8.52
CA LEU A 320 35.90 9.55 7.18
C LEU A 320 37.36 9.81 6.79
N ILE A 321 37.86 11.03 7.04
CA ILE A 321 39.25 11.43 6.83
C ILE A 321 40.21 10.51 7.61
N LYS A 322 39.85 10.12 8.84
CA LYS A 322 40.64 9.18 9.67
C LYS A 322 40.62 7.73 9.15
N GLY A 323 39.95 7.44 8.04
CA GLY A 323 39.87 6.10 7.46
C GLY A 323 38.78 5.21 8.06
N ASN A 324 37.85 5.76 8.86
CA ASN A 324 36.67 5.01 9.31
C ASN A 324 35.67 4.83 8.15
N PHE A 325 34.67 3.97 8.34
CA PHE A 325 33.64 3.68 7.33
C PHE A 325 34.22 3.17 5.99
N LYS A 326 34.95 2.06 6.04
CA LYS A 326 35.69 1.52 4.88
C LYS A 326 34.81 1.16 3.68
N SER A 327 33.55 0.76 3.89
CA SER A 327 32.62 0.36 2.83
C SER A 327 31.83 1.52 2.23
N ILE A 328 31.73 2.64 2.96
CA ILE A 328 30.97 3.81 2.50
C ILE A 328 31.64 4.40 1.26
N ARG A 329 30.80 4.77 0.28
CA ARG A 329 31.17 5.43 -0.99
C ARG A 329 30.34 6.67 -1.24
N HIS A 330 29.12 6.75 -0.69
CA HIS A 330 28.23 7.88 -0.90
C HIS A 330 27.54 8.27 0.40
N ILE A 331 27.64 9.54 0.78
CA ILE A 331 26.87 10.13 1.86
C ILE A 331 26.19 11.38 1.34
N ASP A 332 24.93 11.54 1.69
CA ASP A 332 24.20 12.74 1.40
C ASP A 332 23.51 13.31 2.64
N VAL A 333 23.90 14.53 2.99
CA VAL A 333 23.42 15.29 4.15
C VAL A 333 22.76 16.61 3.73
N SER A 334 22.41 16.74 2.45
CA SER A 334 21.86 17.96 1.87
C SER A 334 20.55 18.34 2.55
N ASN A 335 20.40 19.62 2.89
CA ASN A 335 19.24 20.09 3.61
C ASN A 335 18.83 21.48 3.11
N LYS A 336 17.63 21.57 2.53
CA LYS A 336 17.10 22.83 1.99
C LYS A 336 16.98 23.94 3.03
N ARG A 337 16.80 23.61 4.31
CA ARG A 337 16.65 24.58 5.42
C ARG A 337 17.92 24.71 6.27
N GLY A 338 19.05 24.26 5.73
CA GLY A 338 20.32 24.23 6.44
C GLY A 338 20.34 23.21 7.59
N LEU A 339 21.46 23.18 8.30
CA LEU A 339 21.68 22.33 9.47
C LEU A 339 21.43 23.11 10.77
N VAL A 340 21.23 22.42 11.87
CA VAL A 340 21.13 23.04 13.20
C VAL A 340 22.55 23.32 13.72
N SER A 341 22.88 24.58 13.98
CA SER A 341 24.13 25.00 14.63
C SER A 341 24.07 24.85 16.15
N ASP A 342 25.21 24.99 16.83
CA ASP A 342 25.32 24.84 18.29
C ASP A 342 24.47 25.86 19.07
N ASP A 343 24.19 27.03 18.48
CA ASP A 343 23.29 28.06 19.03
C ASP A 343 21.81 27.85 18.66
N GLY A 344 21.48 26.69 18.08
CA GLY A 344 20.12 26.31 17.67
C GLY A 344 19.64 26.96 16.37
N LYS A 345 20.46 27.80 15.71
CA LYS A 345 20.08 28.48 14.47
C LYS A 345 20.25 27.58 13.24
N ARG A 346 19.71 28.06 12.11
CA ARG A 346 19.85 27.39 10.80
C ARG A 346 21.13 27.84 10.10
N SER A 347 22.04 26.90 9.87
CA SER A 347 23.31 27.09 9.15
C SER A 347 23.21 26.63 7.70
N TYR A 348 23.39 27.56 6.76
CA TYR A 348 23.34 27.32 5.31
C TYR A 348 24.74 27.30 4.66
N LYS A 349 25.79 27.58 5.42
CA LYS A 349 27.17 27.62 4.94
C LYS A 349 28.09 26.89 5.93
N PRO A 350 27.81 25.62 6.25
CA PRO A 350 28.65 24.87 7.17
C PRO A 350 30.05 24.68 6.60
N LYS A 351 31.07 24.78 7.46
CA LYS A 351 32.48 24.69 7.04
C LYS A 351 32.99 23.26 7.20
N PHE A 352 32.73 22.43 6.19
CA PHE A 352 33.22 21.06 6.16
C PHE A 352 34.59 20.93 5.48
N PRO A 353 35.46 20.02 5.94
CA PRO A 353 36.79 19.79 5.35
C PRO A 353 36.69 18.97 4.04
N LEU A 354 35.86 19.39 3.08
CA LEU A 354 35.55 18.65 1.86
C LEU A 354 36.79 18.43 0.97
N GLN A 355 37.67 19.43 0.90
CA GLN A 355 38.93 19.32 0.15
C GLN A 355 39.83 18.24 0.76
N LYS A 356 40.07 18.29 2.07
CA LYS A 356 40.85 17.28 2.79
C LYS A 356 40.22 15.89 2.70
N LEU A 357 38.89 15.80 2.76
CA LEU A 357 38.18 14.54 2.58
C LEU A 357 38.43 13.96 1.18
N LYS A 358 38.41 14.80 0.14
CA LYS A 358 38.70 14.36 -1.24
C LYS A 358 40.15 13.92 -1.44
N GLU A 359 41.10 14.57 -0.76
CA GLU A 359 42.52 14.21 -0.78
C GLU A 359 42.79 12.87 -0.08
N GLU A 360 42.18 12.64 1.08
CA GLU A 360 42.42 11.44 1.92
C GLU A 360 41.54 10.24 1.55
N ARG A 361 40.34 10.49 0.99
CA ARG A 361 39.30 9.50 0.65
C ARG A 361 38.60 9.86 -0.65
N SER A 362 39.34 9.81 -1.77
CA SER A 362 38.79 10.09 -3.11
C SER A 362 37.69 9.09 -3.55
N ASP A 363 37.58 7.94 -2.87
CA ASP A 363 36.54 6.92 -3.07
C ASP A 363 35.18 7.30 -2.48
N VAL A 364 35.12 8.35 -1.65
CA VAL A 364 33.90 8.80 -0.96
C VAL A 364 33.37 10.08 -1.57
N THR A 365 32.11 10.06 -1.98
CA THR A 365 31.34 11.25 -2.38
C THR A 365 30.48 11.71 -1.22
N LEU A 366 30.74 12.92 -0.71
CA LEU A 366 29.88 13.60 0.26
C LEU A 366 29.11 14.72 -0.46
N VAL A 367 27.78 14.61 -0.51
CA VAL A 367 26.89 15.64 -1.03
C VAL A 367 26.32 16.43 0.15
N ALA A 368 26.54 17.73 0.14
CA ALA A 368 26.22 18.63 1.24
C ALA A 368 25.71 19.97 0.68
N GLU A 369 24.54 19.92 0.04
CA GLU A 369 23.92 21.09 -0.58
C GLU A 369 22.95 21.77 0.41
N PHE A 370 23.17 23.07 0.65
CA PHE A 370 22.38 23.90 1.57
C PHE A 370 21.97 25.22 0.89
N PRO A 371 20.98 25.20 -0.01
CA PRO A 371 20.55 26.41 -0.70
C PRO A 371 20.06 27.46 0.30
N SER A 372 20.55 28.69 0.19
CA SER A 372 20.10 29.79 1.05
C SER A 372 18.65 30.16 0.72
N LEU A 373 17.83 30.40 1.74
CA LEU A 373 16.40 30.72 1.61
C LEU A 373 16.10 31.89 0.65
N TRP A 374 17.06 32.80 0.44
CA TRP A 374 16.89 34.00 -0.40
C TRP A 374 17.32 33.82 -1.86
N SER A 375 17.79 32.62 -2.24
CA SER A 375 18.18 32.30 -3.62
C SER A 375 17.05 31.70 -4.45
N VAL A 376 15.95 31.28 -3.83
CA VAL A 376 14.80 30.68 -4.54
C VAL A 376 13.73 31.76 -4.73
N LYS A 377 14.00 32.69 -5.65
CA LYS A 377 12.89 33.34 -6.34
C LYS A 377 12.31 32.29 -7.29
N ASP A 378 10.99 32.11 -7.22
CA ASP A 378 10.15 31.36 -8.15
C ASP A 378 10.09 29.83 -8.01
N CYS A 379 9.39 29.33 -6.97
CA CYS A 379 8.51 28.16 -7.13
C CYS A 379 7.46 28.07 -6.00
N PRO A 380 6.19 28.48 -6.22
CA PRO A 380 5.15 28.48 -5.18
C PRO A 380 4.75 27.09 -4.67
N VAL A 381 4.99 26.02 -5.43
CA VAL A 381 4.39 24.69 -5.18
C VAL A 381 5.21 23.85 -4.20
N CYS A 382 6.50 24.13 -4.00
CA CYS A 382 7.36 23.31 -3.14
C CYS A 382 7.50 23.84 -1.70
N HIS A 383 7.05 25.05 -1.42
CA HIS A 383 7.20 25.67 -0.09
C HIS A 383 6.10 25.23 0.88
N GLU A 384 4.87 25.00 0.40
CA GLU A 384 3.73 24.71 1.29
C GLU A 384 3.89 23.39 2.05
N GLU A 385 4.32 22.31 1.38
CA GLU A 385 4.48 21.01 2.05
C GLU A 385 5.63 21.00 3.08
N ASP A 386 6.76 21.65 2.76
CA ASP A 386 7.93 21.70 3.64
C ASP A 386 7.65 22.64 4.85
N ASP A 387 6.90 23.73 4.67
CA ASP A 387 6.53 24.65 5.77
C ASP A 387 5.42 24.07 6.67
N GLU A 388 4.46 23.32 6.12
CA GLU A 388 3.47 22.61 6.92
C GLU A 388 4.11 21.49 7.73
N GLU A 389 5.03 20.72 7.13
CA GLU A 389 5.81 19.68 7.83
C GLU A 389 6.58 20.29 9.01
N LEU A 390 7.10 21.51 8.87
CA LEU A 390 7.73 22.24 9.98
C LEU A 390 6.77 22.62 11.08
N ARG A 391 5.63 23.22 10.73
CA ARG A 391 4.62 23.63 11.71
C ARG A 391 4.16 22.42 12.49
N GLU A 392 3.90 21.29 11.83
CA GLU A 392 3.56 20.03 12.48
C GLU A 392 4.66 19.58 13.47
N ILE A 393 5.95 19.73 13.13
CA ILE A 393 7.05 19.36 14.03
C ILE A 393 7.14 20.32 15.22
N GLU A 394 7.06 21.64 15.00
CA GLU A 394 7.13 22.67 16.04
C GLU A 394 5.96 22.51 17.01
N MET A 395 4.73 22.36 16.51
CA MET A 395 3.54 22.10 17.35
C MET A 395 3.67 20.83 18.20
N MET A 396 4.32 19.77 17.68
CA MET A 396 4.53 18.52 18.43
C MET A 396 5.66 18.58 19.46
N GLU A 397 6.57 19.56 19.40
CA GLU A 397 7.61 19.76 20.42
C GLU A 397 7.07 20.48 21.65
N ASP A 398 6.15 21.43 21.46
CA ASP A 398 5.52 22.17 22.55
C ASP A 398 4.69 21.23 23.46
N ASP A 399 3.95 20.29 22.87
CA ASP A 399 3.18 19.26 23.60
C ASP A 399 4.04 18.28 24.40
N ALA A 400 5.27 17.99 23.95
CA ALA A 400 6.19 17.08 24.66
C ALA A 400 6.91 17.76 25.84
N SER A 401 6.92 19.09 25.88
CA SER A 401 7.56 19.88 26.95
C SER A 401 6.62 20.24 28.10
N SER A 402 5.30 20.12 27.90
CA SER A 402 4.27 20.50 28.88
C SER A 402 3.89 19.37 29.86
N SER A 403 4.41 18.15 29.71
CA SER A 403 4.04 17.01 30.56
C SER A 403 4.83 16.87 31.87
N ASP A 404 5.81 17.75 32.16
CA ASP A 404 6.72 17.59 33.30
C ASP A 404 6.57 18.65 34.41
N ALA A 405 5.45 19.37 34.48
CA ALA A 405 5.25 20.36 35.55
C ALA A 405 3.83 20.36 36.13
N SER A 406 3.52 19.36 36.97
CA SER A 406 2.80 19.60 38.23
C SER A 406 2.81 18.34 39.12
N SER A 407 3.86 18.19 39.92
CA SER A 407 3.82 17.37 41.14
C SER A 407 4.51 18.13 42.27
N SER A 408 3.70 18.60 43.22
CA SER A 408 3.97 18.82 44.66
C SER A 408 2.97 19.87 45.14
N ASP A 409 1.88 19.45 45.79
CA ASP A 409 1.77 19.22 47.25
C ASP A 409 1.59 20.53 48.00
N ASP A 410 0.44 20.69 48.68
CA ASP A 410 0.44 21.11 50.08
C ASP A 410 -0.88 20.77 50.80
N GLU A 411 -0.68 20.42 52.05
CA GLU A 411 -1.45 19.59 52.96
C GLU A 411 -2.49 20.32 53.83
N SER A 412 -3.33 19.50 54.46
CA SER A 412 -3.87 19.63 55.84
C SER A 412 -5.18 20.40 56.16
N SER A 413 -6.18 19.58 56.53
CA SER A 413 -7.01 19.58 57.76
C SER A 413 -7.69 20.88 58.26
N ASP A 414 -9.02 20.90 58.42
CA ASP A 414 -9.74 20.41 59.61
C ASP A 414 -11.25 20.78 59.64
N ALA A 415 -12.02 19.83 60.17
CA ALA A 415 -13.28 19.82 60.93
C ALA A 415 -14.31 21.01 60.98
N SER A 416 -15.58 20.57 60.87
CA SER A 416 -16.84 21.08 61.52
C SER A 416 -17.42 22.42 61.00
N SER A 417 -18.73 22.63 60.85
CA SER A 417 -19.91 22.08 61.52
C SER A 417 -21.21 22.31 60.72
N SER A 418 -22.22 21.49 61.03
CA SER A 418 -23.65 21.79 61.23
C SER A 418 -24.57 22.21 60.06
N ASP A 419 -25.51 21.31 59.80
CA ASP A 419 -26.98 21.46 59.88
C ASP A 419 -27.75 22.27 58.82
N ASP A 420 -28.63 21.57 58.09
CA ASP A 420 -30.10 21.77 58.03
C ASP A 420 -30.65 20.80 56.95
N GLU A 421 -31.28 19.66 57.31
CA GLU A 421 -32.69 19.44 57.69
C GLU A 421 -33.73 19.62 56.54
N SER A 422 -34.66 18.66 56.51
CA SER A 422 -35.94 18.59 55.77
C SER A 422 -35.89 18.44 54.23
N SER A 423 -36.71 17.64 53.55
CA SER A 423 -37.82 16.70 53.86
C SER A 423 -38.19 16.06 52.50
N GLU A 424 -38.30 14.74 52.42
CA GLU A 424 -39.54 13.98 52.15
C GLU A 424 -40.28 14.21 50.80
N ASP A 425 -40.80 13.09 50.32
CA ASP A 425 -41.83 12.85 49.31
C ASP A 425 -41.43 12.83 47.82
N ASP A 426 -41.97 11.96 46.96
CA ASP A 426 -42.70 10.69 47.03
C ASP A 426 -42.92 10.29 45.55
N LEU A 427 -43.31 9.03 45.32
CA LEU A 427 -44.03 8.47 44.18
C LEU A 427 -43.26 8.02 42.93
N GLY A 428 -43.28 6.70 42.74
CA GLY A 428 -44.18 6.10 41.74
C GLY A 428 -43.54 5.61 40.46
#